data_AF-A0AAU3RRD8-F1
#
_entry.id   AF-A0AAU3RRD8-F1
#
_cell.length_a   1.000
_cell.length_b   1.000
_cell.length_c   1.000
_cell.angle_alpha   90.00
_cell.angle_beta   90.00
_cell.angle_gamma   90.00
#
_symmetry.space_group_name_H-M   'P 1'
#
loop_
_entity.id
_entity.type
_entity.pdbx_description
1 polymer ?
#
loop_
_entity_poly.entity_id
_entity_poly.type
_entity_poly.pdbx_seq_one_letter_code
_entity_poly.pdbx_strand_id
1 'polypeptide(L)'
;MSCFGFGVKIQRLLYDQSPNTVPSPLSREYGEFAPRVPFKELQAAILALGHTIELDKHNTSSDMDCYRVSGSAARIHVVADPDPYGSGDPDPDGHQRGDVWSIDVW
;
A
#
# COMPACT_ATOMS: atom_id res chain seq x y z
N MET A 1 -2.73 19.02 19.94
CA MET A 1 -3.04 18.61 18.55
C MET A 1 -3.56 17.19 18.60
N SER A 2 -4.80 16.95 18.20
CA SER A 2 -5.28 15.59 17.92
C SER A 2 -4.70 15.14 16.59
N CYS A 3 -4.16 13.92 16.52
CA CYS A 3 -3.85 13.32 15.22
C CYS A 3 -5.18 13.15 14.48
N PHE A 4 -5.28 13.70 13.28
CA PHE A 4 -6.48 13.63 12.44
C PHE A 4 -6.42 12.48 11.43
N GLY A 5 -5.31 11.74 11.40
CA GLY A 5 -5.11 10.64 10.47
C GLY A 5 -3.80 9.88 10.70
N PHE A 6 -3.61 8.80 9.96
CA PHE A 6 -2.34 8.07 9.90
C PHE A 6 -2.16 7.46 8.51
N GLY A 7 -0.90 7.20 8.14
CA GLY A 7 -0.56 6.57 6.87
C GLY A 7 0.51 5.50 7.05
N VAL A 8 0.32 4.38 6.36
CA VAL A 8 1.27 3.27 6.29
C VAL A 8 1.88 3.25 4.89
N LYS A 9 3.21 3.34 4.81
CA LYS A 9 3.97 3.37 3.55
C LYS A 9 4.67 2.03 3.33
N ILE A 10 3.98 1.08 2.69
CA ILE A 10 4.48 -0.29 2.48
C ILE A 10 5.70 -0.31 1.56
N GLN A 11 5.71 0.53 0.53
CA GLN A 11 6.86 0.72 -0.37
C GLN A 11 8.21 0.94 0.34
N ARG A 12 8.22 1.44 1.58
CA ARG A 12 9.47 1.62 2.37
C ARG A 12 10.22 0.33 2.59
N LEU A 13 9.54 -0.81 2.63
CA LEU A 13 10.15 -2.12 2.84
C LEU A 13 10.94 -2.63 1.61
N LEU A 14 10.73 -2.05 0.43
CA LEU A 14 11.60 -2.28 -0.73
C LEU A 14 12.94 -1.57 -0.56
N TYR A 15 12.91 -0.35 -0.01
CA TYR A 15 14.09 0.51 0.14
C TYR A 15 14.95 0.20 1.35
N ASP A 16 14.34 -0.29 2.44
CA ASP A 16 15.01 -0.52 3.70
C ASP A 16 14.53 -1.84 4.32
N GLN A 17 15.40 -2.85 4.29
CA GLN A 17 15.17 -4.16 4.90
C GLN A 17 15.92 -4.30 6.23
N SER A 18 16.38 -3.18 6.81
CA SER A 18 17.04 -3.23 8.11
C SER A 18 16.06 -3.72 9.19
N PRO A 19 16.55 -4.41 10.23
CA PRO A 19 15.70 -4.90 11.32
C PRO A 19 15.03 -3.78 12.14
N ASN A 20 15.37 -2.52 11.86
CA ASN A 20 14.81 -1.35 12.53
C ASN A 20 13.71 -0.66 11.71
N THR A 21 13.51 -1.03 10.43
CA THR A 21 12.48 -0.43 9.56
C THR A 21 11.09 -0.74 10.10
N VAL A 22 10.88 -1.98 10.56
CA VAL A 22 9.69 -2.38 11.30
C VAL A 22 10.03 -2.40 12.79
N PRO A 23 9.32 -1.60 13.63
CA PRO A 23 9.52 -1.64 15.07
C PRO A 23 9.39 -3.05 15.63
N SER A 24 10.36 -3.46 16.46
CA SER A 24 10.44 -4.83 16.98
C SER A 24 9.17 -5.38 17.65
N PRO A 25 8.34 -4.56 18.35
CA PRO A 25 7.06 -5.03 18.85
C PRO A 25 6.13 -5.56 17.73
N LEU A 26 6.05 -4.86 16.60
CA LEU A 26 5.22 -5.27 15.46
C LEU A 26 5.76 -6.53 14.79
N SER A 27 7.07 -6.62 14.57
CA SER A 27 7.68 -7.83 13.98
C SER A 27 7.52 -9.06 14.89
N ARG A 28 7.52 -8.87 16.21
CA ARG A 28 7.29 -9.96 17.17
C ARG A 28 5.84 -10.45 17.15
N GLU A 29 4.89 -9.53 16.99
CA GLU A 29 3.46 -9.84 17.01
C GLU A 29 2.97 -10.42 15.68
N TYR A 30 3.42 -9.86 14.56
CA TYR A 30 2.92 -10.17 13.22
C TYR A 30 3.91 -10.97 12.36
N GLY A 31 5.14 -11.18 12.83
CA GLY A 31 6.19 -11.89 12.09
C GLY A 31 6.97 -10.99 11.13
N GLU A 32 7.59 -11.62 10.13
CA GLU A 32 8.33 -10.91 9.09
C GLU A 32 7.38 -10.21 8.11
N PHE A 33 7.69 -8.97 7.78
CA PHE A 33 6.90 -8.17 6.85
C PHE A 33 7.47 -8.37 5.44
N ALA A 34 6.65 -8.88 4.53
CA ALA A 34 7.01 -8.96 3.14
C ALA A 34 7.26 -7.54 2.57
N PRO A 35 8.24 -7.37 1.67
CA PRO A 35 8.55 -6.06 1.11
C PRO A 35 7.45 -5.53 0.19
N ARG A 36 6.54 -6.40 -0.26
CA ARG A 36 5.42 -6.11 -1.16
C ARG A 36 4.16 -6.79 -0.66
N VAL A 37 3.03 -6.15 -0.93
CA VAL A 37 1.70 -6.67 -0.60
C VAL A 37 0.83 -6.59 -1.85
N PRO A 38 0.43 -7.72 -2.44
CA PRO A 38 -0.47 -7.71 -3.59
C PRO A 38 -1.83 -7.14 -3.21
N PHE A 39 -2.34 -6.18 -3.99
CA PHE A 39 -3.65 -5.56 -3.73
C PHE A 39 -4.79 -6.59 -3.72
N LYS A 40 -4.70 -7.66 -4.51
CA LYS A 40 -5.70 -8.73 -4.53
C LYS A 40 -5.85 -9.43 -3.18
N GLU A 41 -4.75 -9.63 -2.45
CA GLU A 41 -4.77 -10.26 -1.13
C GLU A 41 -5.41 -9.32 -0.10
N LEU A 42 -5.01 -8.05 -0.11
CA LEU A 42 -5.62 -7.03 0.75
C LEU A 42 -7.12 -6.85 0.44
N GLN A 43 -7.49 -6.83 -0.84
CA GLN A 43 -8.87 -6.74 -1.29
C GLN A 43 -9.70 -7.90 -0.76
N ALA A 44 -9.20 -9.14 -0.88
CA ALA A 44 -9.89 -10.32 -0.35
C ALA A 44 -10.09 -10.22 1.17
N ALA A 45 -9.09 -9.75 1.91
CA ALA A 45 -9.18 -9.56 3.35
C ALA A 45 -10.23 -8.51 3.74
N ILE A 46 -10.27 -7.36 3.05
CA ILE A 46 -11.26 -6.31 3.30
C ILE A 46 -12.68 -6.77 2.97
N LEU A 47 -12.86 -7.51 1.87
CA LEU A 47 -14.14 -8.10 1.50
C LEU A 47 -14.61 -9.13 2.55
N ALA A 48 -13.69 -9.94 3.09
CA ALA A 48 -13.99 -10.90 4.15
C ALA A 48 -14.43 -10.22 5.46
N LEU A 49 -14.01 -8.97 5.70
CA LEU A 49 -14.48 -8.14 6.80
C LEU A 49 -15.85 -7.49 6.53
N GLY A 50 -16.45 -7.72 5.35
CA GLY A 50 -17.77 -7.19 4.97
C GLY A 50 -17.75 -5.77 4.42
N HIS A 51 -16.57 -5.21 4.15
CA HIS A 51 -16.42 -3.91 3.50
C HIS A 51 -16.37 -4.05 1.98
N THR A 52 -16.74 -3.00 1.26
CA THR A 52 -16.55 -2.92 -0.20
C THR A 52 -15.40 -1.98 -0.54
N ILE A 53 -14.81 -2.17 -1.72
CA ILE A 53 -13.74 -1.33 -2.24
C ILE A 53 -14.15 -0.78 -3.59
N GLU A 54 -13.98 0.53 -3.78
CA GLU A 54 -14.34 1.22 -5.00
C GLU A 54 -13.16 2.06 -5.51
N LEU A 55 -12.97 2.11 -6.83
CA LEU A 55 -11.93 2.95 -7.44
C LEU A 55 -12.31 4.43 -7.29
N ASP A 56 -11.46 5.20 -6.63
CA ASP A 56 -11.55 6.65 -6.54
C ASP A 56 -10.93 7.28 -7.78
N LYS A 57 -11.76 7.43 -8.82
CA LYS A 57 -11.35 8.01 -10.11
C LYS A 57 -10.79 9.42 -10.00
N HIS A 58 -11.13 10.17 -8.95
CA HIS A 58 -10.63 11.53 -8.76
C HIS A 58 -9.23 11.59 -8.14
N ASN A 59 -8.82 10.52 -7.44
CA ASN A 59 -7.51 10.42 -6.78
C ASN A 59 -6.59 9.39 -7.46
N THR A 60 -7.05 8.77 -8.54
CA THR A 60 -6.26 7.90 -9.42
C THR A 60 -5.46 8.75 -10.42
N SER A 61 -4.21 8.37 -10.67
CA SER A 61 -3.30 8.97 -11.65
C SER A 61 -2.85 7.93 -12.67
N SER A 62 -1.92 8.30 -13.58
CA SER A 62 -1.40 7.37 -14.60
C SER A 62 -0.58 6.23 -14.00
N ASP A 63 0.09 6.49 -12.88
CA ASP A 63 1.05 5.62 -12.21
C ASP A 63 0.46 4.92 -10.98
N MET A 64 -0.66 5.43 -10.44
CA MET A 64 -1.27 4.94 -9.21
C MET A 64 -2.80 4.86 -9.31
N ASP A 65 -3.35 3.68 -9.03
CA ASP A 65 -4.77 3.52 -8.75
C ASP A 65 -5.05 3.88 -7.29
N CYS A 66 -6.12 4.63 -7.04
CA CYS A 66 -6.58 4.92 -5.68
C CYS A 66 -7.92 4.24 -5.44
N TYR A 67 -8.04 3.50 -4.34
CA TYR A 67 -9.26 2.81 -3.94
C TYR A 67 -9.73 3.30 -2.58
N ARG A 68 -11.04 3.45 -2.41
CA ARG A 68 -11.69 3.77 -1.13
C ARG A 68 -12.35 2.54 -0.54
N VAL A 69 -12.27 2.40 0.77
CA VAL A 69 -12.98 1.35 1.52
C VAL A 69 -14.26 1.92 2.10
N SER A 70 -15.41 1.34 1.72
CA SER A 70 -16.73 1.83 2.13
C SER A 70 -16.91 1.76 3.65
N GLY A 71 -17.56 2.80 4.19
CA GLY A 71 -17.73 2.95 5.63
C GLY A 71 -16.47 3.39 6.39
N SER A 72 -15.39 3.75 5.69
CA SER A 72 -14.16 4.29 6.30
C SER A 72 -13.64 5.52 5.55
N ALA A 73 -12.73 6.27 6.18
CA ALA A 73 -11.95 7.30 5.52
C ALA A 73 -10.66 6.76 4.87
N ALA A 74 -10.51 5.43 4.81
CA ALA A 74 -9.30 4.80 4.30
C ALA A 74 -9.21 4.88 2.76
N ARG A 75 -8.02 5.21 2.29
CA ARG A 75 -7.60 5.12 0.89
C ARG A 75 -6.44 4.15 0.75
N ILE A 76 -6.47 3.38 -0.33
CA ILE A 76 -5.44 2.40 -0.69
C ILE A 76 -4.88 2.83 -2.04
N HIS A 77 -3.57 3.09 -2.06
CA HIS A 77 -2.85 3.46 -3.26
C HIS A 77 -2.13 2.21 -3.80
N VAL A 78 -2.39 1.88 -5.06
CA VAL A 78 -1.92 0.67 -5.73
C VAL A 78 -1.13 1.06 -6.97
N VAL A 79 0.01 0.42 -7.19
CA VAL A 79 0.87 0.70 -8.35
C VAL A 79 0.15 0.32 -9.64
N ALA A 80 -0.10 1.28 -10.51
CA ALA A 80 -0.66 1.07 -11.85
C ALA A 80 0.44 0.94 -12.91
N ASP A 81 1.52 1.71 -12.76
CA ASP A 81 2.73 1.67 -13.59
C ASP A 81 3.97 1.66 -12.68
N PRO A 82 4.77 0.58 -12.64
CA PRO A 82 5.96 0.49 -11.79
C PRO A 82 7.14 1.32 -12.33
N ASP A 83 7.14 1.72 -13.61
CA ASP A 83 8.20 2.54 -14.19
C ASP A 83 7.64 3.79 -14.90
N PRO A 84 6.99 4.71 -14.15
CA PRO A 84 6.27 5.83 -14.74
C PRO A 84 7.19 6.84 -15.45
N TYR A 85 8.51 6.72 -15.29
CA TYR A 85 9.51 7.59 -15.89
C TYR A 85 10.40 6.89 -16.93
N GLY A 86 10.20 5.60 -17.21
CA GLY A 86 10.98 4.86 -18.20
C GLY A 86 12.45 4.63 -17.81
N SER A 87 12.70 4.51 -16.50
CA SER A 87 14.01 4.32 -15.89
C SER A 87 14.60 2.91 -16.09
N GLY A 88 13.78 1.93 -16.49
CA GLY A 88 14.21 0.58 -16.86
C GLY A 88 13.17 -0.50 -16.52
N ASP A 89 13.08 -1.52 -17.38
CA ASP A 89 12.29 -2.74 -17.13
C ASP A 89 13.24 -3.91 -16.79
N PRO A 90 13.13 -4.55 -15.62
CA PRO A 90 12.19 -4.24 -14.52
C PRO A 90 12.60 -2.99 -13.73
N ASP A 91 11.62 -2.36 -13.07
CA ASP A 91 11.85 -1.22 -12.18
C ASP A 91 12.99 -1.55 -11.18
N PRO A 92 14.03 -0.70 -11.08
CA PRO A 92 15.20 -0.97 -10.24
C PRO A 92 14.89 -1.07 -8.75
N ASP A 93 13.81 -0.43 -8.29
CA ASP A 93 13.37 -0.46 -6.91
C ASP A 93 12.51 -1.71 -6.60
N GLY A 94 12.10 -2.46 -7.63
CA GLY A 94 11.38 -3.73 -7.52
C GLY A 94 9.87 -3.59 -7.32
N HIS A 95 9.30 -2.41 -7.57
CA HIS A 95 7.86 -2.18 -7.59
C HIS A 95 7.19 -3.08 -8.64
N GLN A 96 5.99 -3.56 -8.34
CA GLN A 96 5.20 -4.31 -9.31
C GLN A 96 3.80 -3.73 -9.44
N ARG A 97 3.30 -3.75 -10.67
CA ARG A 97 1.91 -3.39 -10.95
C ARG A 97 0.98 -4.28 -10.10
N GLY A 98 0.06 -3.63 -9.39
CA GLY A 98 -0.89 -4.28 -8.50
C GLY A 98 -0.42 -4.43 -7.06
N ASP A 99 0.79 -3.99 -6.71
CA ASP A 99 1.21 -3.91 -5.32
C ASP A 99 0.62 -2.70 -4.61
N VAL A 100 0.35 -2.86 -3.32
CA VAL A 100 -0.06 -1.76 -2.45
C VAL A 100 1.17 -0.91 -2.11
N TRP A 101 1.12 0.34 -2.53
CA TRP A 101 2.14 1.33 -2.24
C TRP A 101 1.98 1.92 -0.83
N SER A 102 0.76 2.37 -0.52
CA SER A 102 0.42 2.92 0.79
C SER A 102 -1.07 2.85 1.11
N ILE A 103 -1.38 2.94 2.40
CA ILE A 103 -2.73 3.10 2.92
C ILE A 103 -2.73 4.34 3.82
N ASP A 104 -3.76 5.18 3.72
CA ASP A 104 -3.92 6.34 4.60
C ASP A 104 -5.36 6.55 5.00
N VAL A 105 -5.53 7.13 6.18
CA VAL A 105 -6.79 7.55 6.78
C VAL A 105 -6.63 9.03 7.12
N TRP A 106 -7.53 9.88 6.62
CA TRP A 106 -7.56 11.33 6.84
C TRP A 106 -8.83 11.80 7.54
#